data_AF-A0A2Z7BUL5-F1
#
_entry.id   AF-A0A2Z7BUL5-F1
#
_cell.length_a   1.000
_cell.length_b   1.000
_cell.length_c   1.000
_cell.angle_alpha   90.00
_cell.angle_beta   90.00
_cell.angle_gamma   90.00
#
_symmetry.space_group_name_H-M   'P 1'
#
loop_
_entity.id
_entity.type
_entity.pdbx_description
1 polymer ?
#
loop_
_entity_poly.entity_id
_entity_poly.type
_entity_poly.pdbx_seq_one_letter_code
_entity_poly.pdbx_strand_id
1 'polypeptide(L)'
;MLDHIMVEYYGVKTPINRMAAISVSDPKTLKVTPYDPSTLKELEKAIISSPLGLNPQADDQQLIIPIPSLTKEHAQAIVKVVAKSSEDVKQSIRRSRQKALDNIKKAAAKKKDKDKAGPSLSEDEVKRMEKEIDDLTKKYMKKADDMCKTKEKEIKQG
;
A
#
# COMPACT_ATOMS: atom_id res chain seq x y z
N MET A 1 9.38 1.39 -3.38
CA MET A 1 10.12 0.23 -2.80
C MET A 1 10.27 0.39 -1.29
N LEU A 2 10.79 1.52 -0.80
CA LEU A 2 10.96 1.73 0.65
C LEU A 2 9.66 2.15 1.37
N ASP A 3 8.56 2.36 0.65
CA ASP A 3 7.33 2.98 1.14
C ASP A 3 6.63 2.25 2.29
N HIS A 4 6.94 0.97 2.51
CA HIS A 4 6.40 0.16 3.59
C HIS A 4 7.24 0.21 4.87
N ILE A 5 8.38 0.89 4.85
CA ILE A 5 9.27 1.02 6.00
C ILE A 5 8.70 2.12 6.92
N MET A 6 8.43 1.72 8.17
CA MET A 6 8.03 2.62 9.23
C MET A 6 9.25 2.91 10.10
N VAL A 7 9.52 4.19 10.32
CA VAL A 7 10.62 4.68 11.15
C VAL A 7 10.03 5.17 12.46
N GLU A 8 10.63 4.77 13.57
CA GLU A 8 10.21 5.23 14.89
C GLU A 8 10.95 6.53 15.22
N TYR A 9 10.19 7.63 15.31
CA TYR A 9 10.69 8.96 15.63
C TYR A 9 9.98 9.46 16.88
N TYR A 10 10.73 9.71 17.95
CA TYR A 10 10.18 10.10 19.26
C TYR A 10 9.02 9.20 19.74
N GLY A 11 9.12 7.88 19.52
CA GLY A 11 8.09 6.90 19.92
C GLY A 11 6.87 6.83 18.99
N VAL A 12 6.85 7.60 17.90
CA VAL A 12 5.79 7.57 16.90
C VAL A 12 6.30 6.90 15.62
N LYS A 13 5.59 5.85 15.18
CA LYS A 13 5.90 5.18 13.91
C LYS A 13 5.41 6.03 12.74
N THR A 14 6.36 6.56 11.98
CA THR A 14 6.13 7.44 10.83
C THR A 14 6.64 6.77 9.55
N PRO A 15 5.88 6.82 8.44
CA PRO A 15 6.35 6.29 7.16
C PRO A 15 7.61 7.01 6.67
N ILE A 16 8.57 6.28 6.11
CA ILE A 16 9.85 6.83 5.65
C ILE A 16 9.69 7.95 4.62
N ASN A 17 8.68 7.87 3.75
CA ASN A 17 8.41 8.87 2.71
C ASN A 17 7.99 10.24 3.25
N ARG A 18 7.58 10.32 4.52
CA ARG A 18 7.28 11.58 5.21
C ARG A 18 8.50 12.19 5.90
N MET A 19 9.53 11.39 6.16
CA MET A 19 10.73 11.82 6.86
C MET A 19 11.91 12.10 5.92
N ALA A 20 11.87 11.55 4.70
CA ALA A 20 12.95 11.69 3.74
C ALA A 20 12.46 11.77 2.29
N ALA A 21 13.22 12.48 1.46
CA ALA A 21 13.13 12.43 0.01
C ALA A 21 13.88 11.19 -0.51
N ILE A 22 13.23 10.40 -1.36
CA ILE A 22 13.76 9.15 -1.91
C ILE A 22 13.96 9.36 -3.41
N SER A 23 15.17 9.17 -3.92
CA SER A 23 15.50 9.25 -5.34
C SER A 23 16.27 8.02 -5.80
N VAL A 24 16.20 7.74 -7.11
CA VAL A 24 16.95 6.66 -7.74
C VAL A 24 18.20 7.29 -8.36
N SER A 25 19.39 6.95 -7.86
CA SER A 25 20.65 7.48 -8.38
C SER A 25 21.10 6.68 -9.60
N ASP A 26 21.02 5.36 -9.52
CA ASP A 26 21.29 4.43 -10.60
C ASP A 26 20.37 3.18 -10.45
N PRO A 27 20.29 2.27 -11.44
CA PRO A 27 19.39 1.12 -11.38
C PRO A 27 19.59 0.18 -10.18
N LYS A 28 20.75 0.26 -9.52
CA LYS A 28 21.13 -0.54 -8.35
C LYS A 28 21.38 0.30 -7.11
N THR A 29 21.05 1.58 -7.10
CA THR A 29 21.36 2.47 -5.97
C THR A 29 20.22 3.46 -5.74
N LEU A 30 19.66 3.43 -4.53
CA LEU A 30 18.71 4.43 -4.06
C LEU A 30 19.42 5.45 -3.17
N LYS A 31 18.96 6.69 -3.22
CA LYS A 31 19.40 7.76 -2.34
C LYS A 31 18.24 8.20 -1.46
N VAL A 32 18.48 8.28 -0.16
CA VAL A 32 17.48 8.74 0.81
C VAL A 32 18.05 9.95 1.54
N THR A 33 17.44 11.11 1.30
CA THR A 33 17.83 12.38 1.93
C THR A 33 16.80 12.73 3.02
N PRO A 34 17.14 12.64 4.32
CA PRO A 34 16.25 13.08 5.37
C PRO A 34 15.92 14.57 5.25
N TYR A 35 14.70 14.95 5.61
CA TYR A 35 14.36 16.37 5.78
C TYR A 35 14.97 16.96 7.06
N ASP A 36 15.18 16.10 8.08
CA ASP A 36 15.84 16.44 9.33
C ASP A 36 17.09 15.54 9.51
N PRO A 37 18.32 16.10 9.44
CA PRO A 37 19.56 15.34 9.58
C PRO A 37 19.67 14.52 10.87
N SER A 38 18.97 14.93 11.95
CA SER A 38 18.99 14.19 13.22
C SER A 38 18.35 12.80 13.11
N THR A 39 17.45 12.60 12.15
CA THR A 39 16.73 11.34 11.91
C THR A 39 17.53 10.30 11.12
N LEU A 40 18.73 10.65 10.63
CA LEU A 40 19.52 9.81 9.73
C LEU A 40 19.82 8.43 10.33
N LYS A 41 20.15 8.37 11.63
CA LYS A 41 20.41 7.11 12.34
C LYS A 41 19.16 6.23 12.52
N GLU A 42 17.99 6.85 12.69
CA GLU A 42 16.73 6.13 12.86
C GLU A 42 16.26 5.57 11.51
N LEU A 43 16.39 6.36 10.44
CA LEU A 43 16.15 5.93 9.07
C LEU A 43 17.05 4.75 8.69
N GLU A 44 18.35 4.83 8.99
CA GLU A 44 19.31 3.76 8.75
C GLU A 44 18.89 2.45 9.44
N LYS A 45 18.59 2.52 10.75
CA LYS A 45 18.09 1.37 11.52
C LYS A 45 16.80 0.80 10.93
N ALA A 46 15.85 1.66 10.54
CA ALA A 46 14.58 1.23 9.97
C ALA A 46 14.79 0.49 8.63
N ILE A 47 15.70 0.97 7.79
CA ILE A 47 16.06 0.33 6.51
C ILE A 47 16.73 -1.03 6.74
N ILE A 48 17.68 -1.13 7.68
CA ILE A 48 18.37 -2.39 8.01
C ILE A 48 17.40 -3.41 8.60
N SER A 49 16.51 -2.98 9.51
CA SER A 49 15.50 -3.84 10.12
C SER A 49 14.37 -4.25 9.17
N SER A 50 14.29 -3.63 7.99
CA SER A 50 13.29 -3.95 7.00
C SER A 50 13.50 -5.36 6.45
N PRO A 51 12.43 -6.06 6.05
CA PRO A 51 12.54 -7.40 5.48
C PRO A 51 13.24 -7.42 4.11
N LEU A 52 13.64 -6.26 3.57
CA LEU A 52 14.29 -6.14 2.26
C LEU A 52 15.77 -6.57 2.27
N GLY A 53 16.40 -6.65 3.45
CA GLY A 53 17.81 -7.02 3.57
C GLY A 53 18.75 -6.01 2.93
N LEU A 54 18.40 -4.72 3.01
CA LEU A 54 19.20 -3.63 2.47
C LEU A 54 20.23 -3.16 3.49
N ASN A 55 21.44 -2.85 3.02
CA ASN A 55 22.50 -2.31 3.86
C ASN A 55 22.83 -0.86 3.43
N PRO A 56 22.18 0.16 4.00
CA PRO A 56 22.47 1.55 3.70
C PRO A 56 23.90 1.93 4.11
N GLN A 57 24.48 2.92 3.42
CA GLN A 57 25.74 3.56 3.75
C GLN A 57 25.47 5.05 3.97
N ALA A 58 25.93 5.59 5.11
CA ALA A 58 25.81 7.02 5.38
C ALA A 58 26.85 7.81 4.57
N ASP A 59 26.41 8.85 3.89
CA ASP A 59 27.20 9.80 3.13
C ASP A 59 26.82 11.22 3.58
N ASP A 60 27.54 11.71 4.61
CA ASP A 60 27.33 12.96 5.35
C ASP A 60 25.88 13.26 5.76
N GLN A 61 25.06 13.73 4.82
CA GLN A 61 23.68 14.14 5.02
C GLN A 61 22.65 13.18 4.40
N GLN A 62 23.08 12.08 3.79
CA GLN A 62 22.21 11.20 3.00
C GLN A 62 22.54 9.73 3.24
N LEU A 63 21.60 8.84 2.93
CA LEU A 63 21.81 7.41 2.93
C LEU A 63 21.86 6.90 1.49
N ILE A 64 22.96 6.25 1.12
CA ILE A 64 23.13 5.54 -0.14
C ILE A 64 22.79 4.07 0.10
N ILE A 65 21.80 3.56 -0.63
CA ILE A 65 21.28 2.22 -0.44
C ILE A 65 21.56 1.41 -1.70
N PRO A 66 22.64 0.60 -1.72
CA PRO A 66 22.86 -0.34 -2.79
C PRO A 66 21.76 -1.41 -2.76
N ILE A 67 21.10 -1.59 -3.89
CA ILE A 67 20.16 -2.67 -4.15
C ILE A 67 21.00 -3.91 -4.46
N PRO A 68 21.00 -4.92 -3.58
CA PRO A 68 21.74 -6.15 -3.82
C PRO A 68 21.20 -6.87 -5.06
N SER A 69 22.05 -7.67 -5.68
CA SER A 69 21.65 -8.58 -6.76
C SER A 69 20.45 -9.44 -6.34
N LEU A 70 19.59 -9.80 -7.29
CA LEU A 70 18.48 -10.73 -7.10
C LEU A 70 18.98 -12.16 -6.78
N THR A 71 19.53 -12.35 -5.58
CA THR A 71 19.80 -13.68 -5.03
C THR A 71 18.47 -14.31 -4.61
N LYS A 72 18.44 -15.64 -4.47
CA LYS A 72 17.22 -16.36 -4.06
C LYS A 72 16.64 -15.84 -2.73
N GLU A 73 17.49 -15.43 -1.80
CA GLU A 73 17.08 -14.89 -0.50
C GLU A 73 16.43 -13.51 -0.63
N HIS A 74 17.02 -12.60 -1.43
CA HIS A 74 16.44 -11.28 -1.68
C HIS A 74 15.17 -11.34 -2.52
N ALA A 75 15.11 -12.20 -3.53
CA ALA A 75 13.90 -12.45 -4.31
C ALA A 75 12.76 -12.92 -3.40
N GLN A 76 13.03 -13.82 -2.44
CA GLN A 76 12.04 -14.26 -1.46
C GLN A 76 11.58 -13.13 -0.52
N ALA A 77 12.50 -12.29 -0.06
CA ALA A 77 12.18 -11.11 0.74
C ALA A 77 11.24 -10.15 0.01
N ILE A 78 11.54 -9.82 -1.25
CA ILE A 78 10.70 -8.92 -2.07
C ILE A 78 9.34 -9.56 -2.36
N VAL A 79 9.28 -10.86 -2.65
CA VAL A 79 8.01 -11.59 -2.85
C VAL A 79 7.12 -11.51 -1.61
N LYS A 80 7.68 -11.63 -0.39
CA LYS A 80 6.89 -11.46 0.85
C LYS A 80 6.27 -10.07 0.96
N VAL A 81 7.01 -9.02 0.59
CA VAL A 81 6.51 -7.65 0.59
C VAL A 81 5.40 -7.46 -0.44
N VAL A 82 5.57 -8.02 -1.65
CA VAL A 82 4.55 -7.97 -2.71
C VAL A 82 3.26 -8.69 -2.26
N ALA A 83 3.39 -9.86 -1.66
CA ALA A 83 2.25 -10.62 -1.13
C ALA A 83 1.49 -9.82 -0.06
N LYS A 84 2.21 -9.25 0.92
CA LYS A 84 1.61 -8.40 1.96
C LYS A 84 0.90 -7.18 1.36
N SER A 85 1.53 -6.49 0.40
CA SER A 85 0.92 -5.34 -0.27
C SER A 85 -0.36 -5.73 -1.02
N SER A 86 -0.40 -6.92 -1.64
CA SER A 86 -1.60 -7.45 -2.29
C SER A 86 -2.73 -7.72 -1.29
N GLU A 87 -2.40 -8.26 -0.12
CA GLU A 87 -3.38 -8.48 0.96
C GLU A 87 -3.97 -7.17 1.49
N ASP A 88 -3.13 -6.16 1.74
CA ASP A 88 -3.57 -4.84 2.21
C ASP A 88 -4.55 -4.19 1.22
N VAL A 89 -4.24 -4.26 -0.09
CA VAL A 89 -5.12 -3.77 -1.15
C VAL A 89 -6.45 -4.54 -1.18
N LYS A 90 -6.42 -5.88 -1.09
CA LYS A 90 -7.65 -6.69 -1.04
C LYS A 90 -8.49 -6.36 0.19
N GLN A 91 -7.86 -6.14 1.34
CA GLN A 91 -8.58 -5.74 2.55
C GLN A 91 -9.22 -4.36 2.38
N SER A 92 -8.51 -3.41 1.77
CA SER A 92 -9.04 -2.08 1.43
C SER A 92 -10.24 -2.16 0.48
N ILE A 93 -10.16 -2.99 -0.57
CA ILE A 93 -11.28 -3.24 -1.50
C ILE A 93 -12.51 -3.78 -0.75
N ARG A 94 -12.33 -4.78 0.12
CA ARG A 94 -13.43 -5.34 0.93
C ARG A 94 -14.05 -4.31 1.87
N ARG A 95 -13.24 -3.48 2.52
CA ARG A 95 -13.72 -2.38 3.38
C ARG A 95 -14.51 -1.35 2.57
N SER A 96 -14.04 -1.00 1.39
CA SER A 96 -14.74 -0.08 0.48
C SER A 96 -16.07 -0.65 0.00
N ARG A 97 -16.14 -1.96 -0.31
CA ARG A 97 -17.39 -2.66 -0.62
C ARG A 97 -18.39 -2.54 0.53
N GLN A 98 -17.96 -2.85 1.76
CA GLN A 98 -18.80 -2.76 2.94
C GLN A 98 -19.36 -1.34 3.13
N LYS A 99 -18.51 -0.31 3.03
CA LYS A 99 -18.93 1.09 3.12
C LYS A 99 -19.95 1.46 2.04
N ALA A 100 -19.76 0.98 0.81
CA ALA A 100 -20.69 1.25 -0.29
C ALA A 100 -22.06 0.58 -0.05
N LEU A 101 -22.09 -0.68 0.40
CA LEU A 101 -23.32 -1.38 0.76
C LEU A 101 -24.05 -0.72 1.94
N ASP A 102 -23.32 -0.28 2.96
CA ASP A 102 -23.90 0.43 4.10
C ASP A 102 -24.50 1.78 3.68
N ASN A 103 -23.87 2.47 2.73
CA ASN A 103 -24.40 3.73 2.17
C ASN A 103 -25.68 3.51 1.38
N ILE A 104 -25.77 2.45 0.56
CA ILE A 104 -26.99 2.07 -0.15
C ILE A 104 -28.11 1.76 0.86
N LYS A 105 -27.84 0.98 1.90
CA LYS A 105 -28.81 0.66 2.95
C LYS A 105 -29.31 1.92 3.66
N LYS A 106 -28.42 2.86 4.00
CA LYS A 106 -28.79 4.15 4.61
C LYS A 106 -29.65 4.99 3.66
N ALA A 107 -29.30 5.06 2.38
CA ALA A 107 -30.05 5.81 1.39
C ALA A 107 -31.44 5.20 1.15
N ALA A 108 -31.57 3.87 1.21
CA ALA A 108 -32.84 3.16 1.18
C ALA A 108 -33.66 3.32 2.48
N ALA A 109 -33.02 3.35 3.65
CA ALA A 109 -33.68 3.47 4.96
C ALA A 109 -34.24 4.88 5.25
N LYS A 110 -33.71 5.93 4.61
CA LYS A 110 -34.25 7.30 4.66
C LYS A 110 -35.71 7.40 4.17
N LYS A 111 -36.30 6.32 3.63
CA LYS A 111 -37.73 6.15 3.38
C LYS A 111 -38.65 6.34 4.61
N LYS A 112 -38.15 6.19 5.85
CA LYS A 112 -39.02 6.15 7.04
C LYS A 112 -39.31 7.49 7.72
N ASP A 113 -38.50 8.53 7.48
CA ASP A 113 -38.74 9.87 8.03
C ASP A 113 -39.46 10.73 6.99
N LYS A 114 -40.76 10.92 7.19
CA LYS A 114 -41.75 11.46 6.23
C LYS A 114 -41.53 12.89 5.71
N ASP A 115 -40.49 13.62 6.10
CA ASP A 115 -40.43 15.07 5.91
C ASP A 115 -39.35 15.61 4.97
N LYS A 116 -38.62 14.76 4.22
CA LYS A 116 -37.61 15.25 3.26
C LYS A 116 -37.76 14.58 1.89
N ALA A 117 -38.44 15.28 0.98
CA ALA A 117 -38.51 14.98 -0.44
C ALA A 117 -37.10 14.97 -1.07
N GLY A 118 -36.49 13.79 -1.11
CA GLY A 118 -35.32 13.48 -1.93
C GLY A 118 -35.58 12.19 -2.71
N PRO A 119 -34.95 11.99 -3.88
CA PRO A 119 -35.22 10.84 -4.75
C PRO A 119 -35.03 9.54 -3.98
N SER A 120 -36.14 8.84 -3.75
CA SER A 120 -36.20 7.56 -3.05
C SER A 120 -35.67 6.47 -3.97
N LEU A 121 -34.60 5.78 -3.56
CA LEU A 121 -34.12 4.60 -4.28
C LEU A 121 -35.19 3.50 -4.28
N SER A 122 -35.56 3.03 -5.47
CA SER A 122 -36.43 1.87 -5.64
C SER A 122 -35.71 0.58 -5.21
N GLU A 123 -36.46 -0.47 -4.85
CA GLU A 123 -35.87 -1.79 -4.55
C GLU A 123 -35.08 -2.35 -5.74
N ASP A 124 -35.54 -2.06 -6.97
CA ASP A 124 -34.85 -2.47 -8.20
C ASP A 124 -33.53 -1.72 -8.38
N GLU A 125 -33.48 -0.43 -8.04
CA GLU A 125 -32.25 0.37 -8.09
C GLU A 125 -31.24 -0.08 -7.04
N VAL A 126 -31.71 -0.41 -5.83
CA VAL A 126 -30.87 -0.98 -4.76
C VAL A 126 -30.23 -2.29 -5.23
N LYS A 127 -31.03 -3.24 -5.75
CA LYS A 127 -30.52 -4.51 -6.28
C LYS A 127 -29.52 -4.32 -7.42
N ARG A 128 -29.79 -3.36 -8.31
CA ARG A 128 -28.88 -3.04 -9.41
C ARG A 128 -27.54 -2.51 -8.89
N MET A 129 -27.55 -1.56 -7.96
CA MET A 129 -26.32 -0.99 -7.40
C MET A 129 -25.53 -2.01 -6.58
N GLU A 130 -26.20 -2.89 -5.82
CA GLU A 130 -25.53 -4.00 -5.12
C GLU A 130 -24.80 -4.92 -6.10
N LYS A 131 -25.46 -5.29 -7.20
CA LYS A 131 -24.84 -6.10 -8.26
C LYS A 131 -23.65 -5.40 -8.91
N GLU A 132 -23.77 -4.12 -9.24
CA GLU A 132 -22.68 -3.32 -9.80
C GLU A 132 -21.48 -3.24 -8.84
N ILE A 133 -21.71 -3.04 -7.54
CA ILE A 133 -20.66 -3.04 -6.51
C ILE A 133 -19.96 -4.40 -6.42
N ASP A 134 -20.71 -5.49 -6.48
CA ASP A 134 -20.16 -6.84 -6.43
C ASP A 134 -19.31 -7.15 -7.67
N ASP A 135 -19.78 -6.78 -8.86
CA ASP A 135 -19.05 -6.96 -10.11
C ASP A 135 -17.77 -6.11 -10.16
N LEU A 136 -17.84 -4.85 -9.72
CA LEU A 136 -16.66 -4.00 -9.56
C LEU A 136 -15.68 -4.60 -8.55
N THR A 137 -16.18 -5.07 -7.40
CA THR A 137 -15.33 -5.69 -6.38
C THR A 137 -14.61 -6.92 -6.93
N LYS A 138 -15.32 -7.83 -7.60
CA LYS A 138 -14.72 -9.01 -8.24
C LYS A 138 -13.66 -8.63 -9.28
N LYS A 139 -13.95 -7.63 -10.11
CA LYS A 139 -13.02 -7.12 -11.13
C LYS A 139 -11.71 -6.60 -10.52
N TYR A 140 -11.80 -5.75 -9.48
CA TYR A 140 -10.60 -5.18 -8.85
C TYR A 140 -9.86 -6.19 -7.97
N MET A 141 -10.55 -7.15 -7.34
CA MET A 141 -9.89 -8.26 -6.65
C MET A 141 -9.05 -9.10 -7.62
N LYS A 142 -9.63 -9.47 -8.78
CA LYS A 142 -8.90 -10.20 -9.82
C LYS A 142 -7.69 -9.42 -10.33
N LYS A 143 -7.84 -8.11 -10.58
CA LYS A 143 -6.71 -7.26 -10.99
C LYS A 143 -5.59 -7.23 -9.94
N ALA A 144 -5.92 -7.15 -8.66
CA ALA A 144 -4.91 -7.17 -7.59
C ALA A 144 -4.16 -8.52 -7.56
N ASP A 145 -4.87 -9.64 -7.74
CA ASP A 145 -4.27 -10.97 -7.86
C ASP A 145 -3.33 -11.10 -9.07
N ASP A 146 -3.79 -10.64 -10.24
CA ASP A 146 -3.04 -10.73 -11.49
C ASP A 146 -1.77 -9.85 -11.46
N MET A 147 -1.85 -8.66 -10.86
CA MET A 147 -0.70 -7.79 -10.64
C MET A 147 0.32 -8.42 -9.68
N CYS A 148 -0.14 -9.01 -8.58
CA CYS A 148 0.72 -9.73 -7.62
C CYS A 148 1.47 -10.86 -8.32
N LYS A 149 0.77 -11.71 -9.07
CA LYS A 149 1.36 -12.83 -9.82
C LYS A 149 2.36 -12.37 -10.88
N THR A 150 2.02 -11.31 -11.62
CA THR A 150 2.92 -10.76 -12.64
C THR A 150 4.22 -10.26 -11.99
N LYS A 151 4.11 -9.51 -10.89
CA LYS A 151 5.28 -8.99 -10.18
C LYS A 151 6.11 -10.10 -9.55
N GLU A 152 5.48 -11.12 -8.98
CA GLU A 152 6.17 -12.30 -8.44
C GLU A 152 6.94 -13.07 -9.52
N LYS A 153 6.38 -13.21 -10.73
CA LYS A 153 7.08 -13.83 -11.87
C LYS A 153 8.28 -13.00 -12.30
N GLU A 154 8.11 -11.68 -12.42
CA GLU A 154 9.19 -10.75 -12.77
C GLU A 154 10.36 -10.86 -11.78
N ILE A 155 10.08 -10.91 -10.48
CA ILE A 155 11.10 -11.06 -9.41
C ILE A 155 11.79 -12.43 -9.46
N LYS A 156 11.12 -13.49 -9.94
CA LYS A 156 11.71 -14.83 -10.05
C LYS A 156 12.49 -15.05 -11.34
N GLN A 157 12.26 -14.23 -12.36
CA GLN A 157 12.87 -14.36 -13.69
C GLN A 157 14.02 -13.38 -13.93
N GLY A 158 14.10 -12.28 -13.16
CA GLY A 158 15.25 -11.38 -13.10
C GLY A 158 16.24 -11.78 -12.02
#